data_AF-A0A4R8MRF0-F1
#
_entry.id   AF-A0A4R8MRF0-F1
#
_cell.length_a   1.000
_cell.length_b   1.000
_cell.length_c   1.000
_cell.angle_alpha   90.00
_cell.angle_beta   90.00
_cell.angle_gamma   90.00
#
_symmetry.space_group_name_H-M   'P 1'
#
loop_
_entity.id
_entity.type
_entity.pdbx_description
1 polymer ?
#
loop_
_entity_poly.entity_id
_entity_poly.type
_entity_poly.pdbx_seq_one_letter_code
_entity_poly.pdbx_strand_id
1 'polypeptide(L)'
;MKSKWRLFTSIGLMVFFLIGHTIGSLTRKELKLENSIQTLHAMETTLVELPGGLSDHTVDEFYQGMSLSLDVSILLVIGLLTICLTDEPLQSRSKLLLFVIFWTTSISVLSFRYIFPVPAFTCLVCSVLLTVEWYLVRFRSKIV
;
A
#
# COMPACT_ATOMS: atom_id res chain seq x y z
N MET A 1 2.81 25.01 -17.60
CA MET A 1 2.40 24.03 -16.57
C MET A 1 3.44 22.92 -16.51
N LYS A 2 4.16 22.74 -15.39
CA LYS A 2 5.03 21.56 -15.22
C LYS A 2 4.11 20.33 -15.20
N SER A 3 4.32 19.38 -16.10
CA SER A 3 3.40 18.24 -16.26
C SER A 3 3.35 17.38 -14.99
N LYS A 4 2.18 17.32 -14.34
CA LYS A 4 1.92 16.56 -13.10
C LYS A 4 1.58 15.08 -13.37
N TRP A 5 1.81 14.59 -14.59
CA TRP A 5 1.42 13.24 -15.02
C TRP A 5 1.95 12.12 -14.12
N ARG A 6 3.20 12.24 -13.62
CA ARG A 6 3.79 11.24 -12.71
C ARG A 6 2.98 11.08 -11.43
N LEU A 7 2.47 12.17 -10.87
CA LEU A 7 1.60 12.11 -9.69
C LEU A 7 0.26 11.47 -10.02
N PHE A 8 -0.37 11.84 -11.13
CA PHE A 8 -1.63 11.22 -11.57
C PHE A 8 -1.48 9.72 -11.82
N THR A 9 -0.41 9.29 -12.51
CA THR A 9 -0.11 7.88 -12.72
C THR A 9 0.15 7.17 -11.40
N SER A 10 0.90 7.78 -10.48
CA SER A 10 1.16 7.20 -9.15
C SER A 10 -0.13 7.02 -8.34
N ILE A 11 -1.03 8.01 -8.36
CA ILE A 11 -2.36 7.89 -7.75
C ILE A 11 -3.16 6.75 -8.40
N GLY A 12 -3.18 6.68 -9.72
CA GLY A 12 -3.85 5.60 -10.45
C GLY A 12 -3.32 4.22 -10.08
N LEU A 13 -2.00 4.06 -9.92
CA LEU A 13 -1.38 2.82 -9.46
C LEU A 13 -1.79 2.46 -8.02
N MET A 14 -1.89 3.44 -7.12
CA MET A 14 -2.32 3.21 -5.73
C MET A 14 -3.82 2.88 -5.64
N VAL A 15 -4.66 3.50 -6.48
CA VAL A 15 -6.08 3.16 -6.60
C VAL A 15 -6.24 1.75 -7.17
N PHE A 16 -5.49 1.39 -8.20
CA PHE A 16 -5.47 0.03 -8.74
C PHE A 16 -5.07 -1.00 -7.67
N PHE A 17 -4.02 -0.70 -6.90
CA PHE A 17 -3.60 -1.56 -5.80
C PHE A 17 -4.70 -1.70 -4.74
N LEU A 18 -5.28 -0.59 -4.28
CA LEU A 18 -6.38 -0.60 -3.30
C LEU A 18 -7.54 -1.48 -3.78
N ILE A 19 -8.05 -1.24 -4.99
CA ILE A 19 -9.18 -2.00 -5.53
C ILE A 19 -8.84 -3.49 -5.62
N GLY A 20 -7.67 -3.84 -6.17
CA GLY A 20 -7.25 -5.23 -6.30
C GLY A 20 -7.10 -5.92 -4.94
N HIS A 21 -6.52 -5.22 -3.95
CA HIS A 21 -6.34 -5.74 -2.61
C HIS A 21 -7.68 -5.90 -1.88
N THR A 22 -8.57 -4.90 -1.92
CA THR A 22 -9.91 -4.99 -1.32
C THR A 22 -10.74 -6.11 -1.95
N ILE A 23 -10.73 -6.27 -3.28
CA ILE A 23 -11.40 -7.40 -3.94
C ILE A 23 -10.83 -8.72 -3.42
N GLY A 24 -9.50 -8.87 -3.39
CA GLY A 24 -8.84 -10.07 -2.88
C GLY A 24 -9.17 -10.35 -1.41
N SER A 25 -9.32 -9.31 -0.58
CA SER A 25 -9.73 -9.45 0.81
C SER A 25 -11.19 -9.86 0.96
N LEU A 26 -12.09 -9.37 0.12
CA LEU A 26 -13.52 -9.72 0.17
C LEU A 26 -13.78 -11.13 -0.34
N THR A 27 -13.03 -11.58 -1.34
CA THR A 27 -13.17 -12.92 -1.93
C THR A 27 -12.25 -13.96 -1.29
N ARG A 28 -11.48 -13.61 -0.27
CA ARG A 28 -10.47 -14.51 0.35
C ARG A 28 -11.03 -15.82 0.89
N LYS A 29 -12.34 -15.85 1.22
CA LYS A 29 -13.03 -17.03 1.73
C LYS A 29 -13.62 -17.91 0.62
N GLU A 30 -13.60 -17.46 -0.63
CA GLU A 30 -14.10 -18.20 -1.80
C GLU A 30 -13.04 -19.21 -2.30
N LEU A 31 -12.78 -20.23 -1.48
CA LEU A 31 -11.75 -21.23 -1.72
C LEU A 31 -12.32 -22.44 -2.46
N LYS A 32 -11.53 -23.00 -3.39
CA LYS A 32 -11.91 -24.19 -4.19
C LYS A 32 -11.15 -25.46 -3.81
N LEU A 33 -10.00 -25.30 -3.15
CA LEU A 33 -9.13 -26.40 -2.78
C LEU A 33 -9.41 -26.82 -1.34
N GLU A 34 -9.61 -28.12 -1.13
CA GLU A 34 -9.95 -28.71 0.18
C GLU A 34 -8.95 -28.30 1.29
N ASN A 35 -7.64 -28.39 1.01
CA ASN A 35 -6.61 -28.00 1.97
C ASN A 35 -6.70 -26.51 2.37
N SER A 36 -7.09 -25.64 1.44
CA SER A 36 -7.27 -24.21 1.71
C SER A 36 -8.50 -23.97 2.58
N ILE A 37 -9.60 -24.70 2.33
CA ILE A 37 -10.82 -24.64 3.15
C ILE A 37 -10.52 -25.10 4.59
N GLN A 38 -9.79 -26.20 4.76
CA GLN A 38 -9.37 -26.69 6.08
C GLN A 38 -8.48 -25.68 6.82
N THR A 39 -7.57 -25.02 6.10
CA THR A 39 -6.71 -23.97 6.66
C THR A 39 -7.53 -22.77 7.11
N LEU A 40 -8.49 -22.32 6.29
CA LEU A 40 -9.38 -21.21 6.64
C LEU A 40 -10.21 -21.56 7.88
N HIS A 41 -10.79 -22.76 7.93
CA HIS A 41 -11.54 -23.22 9.10
C HIS A 41 -10.67 -23.24 10.37
N ALA A 42 -9.42 -23.67 10.26
CA ALA A 42 -8.47 -23.60 11.38
C ALA A 42 -8.20 -22.15 11.81
N MET A 43 -8.04 -21.22 10.87
CA MET A 43 -7.87 -19.79 11.18
C MET A 43 -9.10 -19.17 11.85
N GLU A 44 -10.31 -19.56 11.42
CA GLU A 44 -11.59 -19.07 11.97
C GLU A 44 -11.90 -19.62 13.36
N THR A 45 -11.28 -20.72 13.76
CA THR A 45 -11.54 -21.39 15.05
C THR A 45 -10.39 -21.25 16.05
N THR A 46 -9.21 -20.84 15.60
CA THR A 46 -8.03 -20.64 16.46
C THR A 46 -7.95 -19.20 16.93
N LEU A 47 -7.91 -19.00 18.25
CA LEU A 47 -7.67 -17.68 18.85
C LEU A 47 -6.18 -17.31 18.76
N VAL A 48 -5.88 -16.02 18.59
CA VAL A 48 -4.49 -15.54 18.60
C VAL A 48 -3.92 -15.63 20.01
N GLU A 49 -2.80 -16.32 20.17
CA GLU A 49 -1.99 -16.31 21.38
C GLU A 49 -1.11 -15.05 21.43
N LEU A 50 -1.22 -14.31 22.53
CA LEU A 50 -0.44 -13.11 22.79
C LEU A 50 0.41 -13.28 24.06
N PRO A 51 1.48 -12.48 24.23
CA PRO A 51 2.17 -12.40 25.51
C PRO A 51 1.20 -11.97 26.62
N GLY A 52 0.75 -12.91 27.45
CA GLY A 52 -0.23 -12.69 28.51
C GLY A 52 -1.52 -13.50 28.40
N GLY A 53 -1.73 -14.28 27.33
CA GLY A 53 -2.87 -15.18 27.20
C GLY A 53 -3.47 -15.21 25.79
N LEU A 54 -4.65 -15.80 25.67
CA LEU A 54 -5.43 -15.81 24.44
C LEU A 54 -6.12 -14.46 24.25
N SER A 55 -6.15 -13.97 23.01
CA SER A 55 -6.96 -12.83 22.61
C SER A 55 -8.41 -13.24 22.38
N ASP A 56 -9.31 -12.25 22.35
CA ASP A 56 -10.71 -12.43 21.96
C ASP A 56 -10.91 -12.52 20.43
N HIS A 57 -9.82 -12.49 19.65
CA HIS A 57 -9.85 -12.53 18.20
C HIS A 57 -9.30 -13.82 17.63
N THR A 58 -9.95 -14.31 16.58
CA THR A 58 -9.45 -15.45 15.83
C THR A 58 -8.28 -15.04 14.93
N VAL A 59 -7.47 -16.01 14.50
CA VAL A 59 -6.40 -15.77 13.52
C VAL A 59 -6.97 -15.19 12.22
N ASP A 60 -8.19 -15.60 11.83
CA ASP A 60 -8.91 -15.06 10.67
C ASP A 60 -9.24 -13.56 10.84
N GLU A 61 -9.78 -13.17 12.00
CA GLU A 61 -10.10 -11.78 12.32
C GLU A 61 -8.84 -10.91 12.39
N PHE A 62 -7.76 -11.44 12.98
CA PHE A 62 -6.48 -10.76 13.02
C PHE A 62 -5.92 -10.53 11.61
N TYR A 63 -5.97 -11.55 10.74
CA TYR A 63 -5.59 -11.41 9.33
C TYR A 63 -6.45 -10.37 8.60
N GLN A 64 -7.77 -10.37 8.83
CA GLN A 64 -8.67 -9.37 8.26
C GLN A 64 -8.32 -7.96 8.75
N GLY A 65 -8.00 -7.78 10.03
CA GLY A 65 -7.57 -6.51 10.60
C GLY A 65 -6.26 -6.00 9.97
N MET A 66 -5.28 -6.88 9.76
CA MET A 66 -4.05 -6.53 9.04
C MET A 66 -4.32 -6.13 7.58
N SER A 67 -5.21 -6.86 6.90
CA SER A 67 -5.65 -6.55 5.53
C SER A 67 -6.28 -5.15 5.45
N LEU A 68 -7.23 -4.84 6.33
CA LEU A 68 -7.87 -3.52 6.38
C LEU A 68 -6.90 -2.40 6.75
N SER A 69 -5.93 -2.68 7.62
CA SER A 69 -4.88 -1.72 7.97
C SER A 69 -4.02 -1.35 6.76
N LEU A 70 -3.74 -2.31 5.87
CA LEU A 70 -3.07 -2.06 4.60
C LEU A 70 -3.93 -1.17 3.69
N ASP A 71 -5.23 -1.45 3.53
CA ASP A 71 -6.15 -0.62 2.75
C ASP A 71 -6.20 0.83 3.24
N VAL A 72 -6.30 1.04 4.56
CA VAL A 72 -6.26 2.37 5.18
C VAL A 72 -4.92 3.07 4.90
N SER A 73 -3.81 2.34 4.96
CA SER A 73 -2.49 2.92 4.65
C SER A 73 -2.34 3.30 3.17
N ILE A 74 -2.94 2.54 2.24
CA ILE A 74 -2.99 2.88 0.82
C ILE A 74 -3.82 4.15 0.61
N LEU A 75 -5.00 4.25 1.26
CA LEU A 75 -5.83 5.45 1.24
C LEU A 75 -5.08 6.68 1.76
N LEU A 76 -4.33 6.54 2.85
CA LEU A 76 -3.48 7.60 3.37
C LEU A 76 -2.46 8.06 2.31
N VAL A 77 -1.78 7.12 1.65
CA VAL A 77 -0.84 7.42 0.55
C VAL A 77 -1.50 8.15 -0.61
N ILE A 78 -2.70 7.72 -1.03
CA ILE A 78 -3.49 8.41 -2.05
C ILE A 78 -3.79 9.85 -1.61
N GLY A 79 -4.17 10.05 -0.35
CA GLY A 79 -4.38 11.37 0.24
C GLY A 79 -3.12 12.25 0.18
N LEU A 80 -1.97 11.72 0.60
CA LEU A 80 -0.69 12.43 0.55
C LEU A 80 -0.29 12.82 -0.88
N LEU A 81 -0.49 11.92 -1.85
CA LEU A 81 -0.23 12.18 -3.27
C LEU A 81 -1.20 13.23 -3.84
N THR A 82 -2.45 13.23 -3.38
CA THR A 82 -3.45 14.22 -3.77
C THR A 82 -3.10 15.61 -3.22
N ILE A 83 -2.61 15.70 -1.98
CA ILE A 83 -2.05 16.95 -1.44
C ILE A 83 -0.87 17.42 -2.30
N CYS A 84 -0.03 16.53 -2.80
CA CYS A 84 1.07 16.90 -3.70
C CYS A 84 0.62 17.45 -5.06
N LEU A 85 -0.67 17.36 -5.41
CA LEU A 85 -1.24 17.97 -6.62
C LEU A 85 -1.61 19.44 -6.41
N THR A 86 -1.76 19.93 -5.17
CA THR A 86 -2.07 21.34 -4.90
C THR A 86 -0.84 22.21 -5.13
N ASP A 87 -1.02 23.54 -5.20
CA ASP A 87 0.07 24.49 -5.43
C ASP A 87 0.82 24.87 -4.13
N GLU A 88 0.96 23.90 -3.22
CA GLU A 88 1.71 23.99 -1.96
C GLU A 88 3.21 24.30 -2.19
N PRO A 89 3.91 24.88 -1.18
CA PRO A 89 5.33 25.17 -1.27
C PRO A 89 6.15 23.92 -1.60
N LEU A 90 7.06 24.05 -2.57
CA LEU A 90 7.92 22.97 -3.08
C LEU A 90 8.66 22.20 -1.97
N GLN A 91 9.05 22.88 -0.89
CA GLN A 91 9.75 22.26 0.23
C GLN A 91 8.86 21.31 1.03
N SER A 92 7.59 21.68 1.25
CA SER A 92 6.58 20.81 1.91
C SER A 92 6.34 19.56 1.07
N ARG A 93 6.10 19.76 -0.23
CA ARG A 93 5.89 18.69 -1.21
C ARG A 93 7.05 17.69 -1.27
N SER A 94 8.29 18.16 -1.23
CA SER A 94 9.48 17.28 -1.29
C SER A 94 9.56 16.32 -0.10
N LYS A 95 9.14 16.74 1.10
CA LYS A 95 9.14 15.89 2.30
C LYS A 95 8.04 14.83 2.21
N LEU A 96 6.84 15.22 1.79
CA LEU A 96 5.71 14.29 1.59
C LEU A 96 6.07 13.21 0.57
N LEU A 97 6.70 13.57 -0.54
CA LEU A 97 7.15 12.59 -1.54
C LEU A 97 8.15 11.59 -0.96
N LEU A 98 9.09 12.00 -0.10
CA LEU A 98 10.02 11.07 0.55
C LEU A 98 9.29 10.05 1.42
N PHE A 99 8.26 10.47 2.17
CA PHE A 99 7.44 9.55 2.96
C PHE A 99 6.74 8.51 2.07
N VAL A 100 6.14 8.96 0.96
CA VAL A 100 5.45 8.04 0.03
C VAL A 100 6.43 7.11 -0.70
N ILE A 101 7.61 7.61 -1.09
CA ILE A 101 8.67 6.79 -1.71
C ILE A 101 9.13 5.71 -0.72
N PHE A 102 9.36 6.08 0.54
CA PHE A 102 9.75 5.11 1.58
C PHE A 102 8.69 4.03 1.76
N TRP A 103 7.42 4.43 1.88
CA TRP A 103 6.31 3.50 2.03
C TRP A 103 6.17 2.57 0.83
N THR A 104 6.14 3.10 -0.39
CA THR A 104 5.99 2.29 -1.63
C THR A 104 7.16 1.34 -1.84
N THR A 105 8.39 1.77 -1.53
CA THR A 105 9.57 0.90 -1.62
C THR A 105 9.50 -0.24 -0.59
N SER A 106 9.09 0.07 0.65
CA SER A 106 8.96 -0.92 1.71
C SER A 106 7.89 -1.97 1.39
N ILE A 107 6.71 -1.52 0.94
CA ILE A 107 5.64 -2.43 0.51
C ILE A 107 6.05 -3.26 -0.71
N SER A 108 6.82 -2.68 -1.64
CA SER A 108 7.34 -3.44 -2.79
C SER A 108 8.22 -4.61 -2.34
N VAL A 109 9.18 -4.36 -1.44
CA VAL A 109 10.08 -5.40 -0.91
C VAL A 109 9.31 -6.46 -0.13
N LEU A 110 8.42 -6.05 0.78
CA LEU A 110 7.63 -6.99 1.60
C LEU A 110 6.70 -7.83 0.73
N SER A 111 6.03 -7.21 -0.24
CA SER A 111 5.12 -7.91 -1.13
C SER A 111 5.83 -8.93 -2.01
N PHE A 112 7.01 -8.57 -2.53
CA PHE A 112 7.83 -9.48 -3.32
C PHE A 112 8.25 -10.72 -2.53
N ARG A 113 8.57 -10.54 -1.23
CA ARG A 113 9.13 -11.60 -0.40
C ARG A 113 8.09 -12.51 0.26
N TYR A 114 6.92 -11.95 0.62
CA TYR A 114 5.98 -12.61 1.53
C TYR A 114 4.52 -12.64 1.06
N ILE A 115 4.12 -11.85 0.06
CA ILE A 115 2.70 -11.66 -0.28
C ILE A 115 2.42 -12.07 -1.73
N PHE A 116 2.42 -11.12 -2.67
CA PHE A 116 2.13 -11.37 -4.09
C PHE A 116 2.99 -10.46 -4.99
N PRO A 117 3.35 -10.94 -6.21
CA PRO A 117 4.13 -10.13 -7.16
C PRO A 117 3.42 -8.87 -7.65
N VAL A 118 2.09 -8.88 -7.79
CA VAL A 118 1.33 -7.76 -8.37
C VAL A 118 1.50 -6.48 -7.53
N PRO A 119 1.18 -6.47 -6.22
CA PRO A 119 1.51 -5.33 -5.35
C PRO A 119 2.98 -4.92 -5.39
N ALA A 120 3.90 -5.90 -5.46
CA ALA A 120 5.33 -5.63 -5.48
C ALA A 120 5.75 -4.76 -6.67
N PHE A 121 5.31 -5.14 -7.87
CA PHE A 121 5.61 -4.40 -9.10
C PHE A 121 4.85 -3.08 -9.19
N THR A 122 3.58 -3.04 -8.77
CA THR A 122 2.79 -1.80 -8.74
C THR A 122 3.45 -0.75 -7.84
N CYS A 123 3.88 -1.13 -6.64
CA CYS A 123 4.57 -0.24 -5.72
C CYS A 123 5.98 0.13 -6.20
N LEU A 124 6.71 -0.78 -6.86
CA LEU A 124 8.03 -0.48 -7.43
C LEU A 124 7.93 0.60 -8.52
N VAL A 125 7.01 0.42 -9.47
CA VAL A 125 6.79 1.41 -10.55
C VAL A 125 6.37 2.76 -9.96
N CYS A 126 5.47 2.76 -8.97
CA CYS A 126 5.09 3.97 -8.26
C CYS A 126 6.30 4.66 -7.60
N SER A 127 7.12 3.93 -6.86
CA SER A 127 8.33 4.47 -6.21
C SER A 127 9.32 5.09 -7.21
N VAL A 128 9.54 4.46 -8.36
CA VAL A 128 10.39 5.00 -9.43
C VAL A 128 9.82 6.33 -9.96
N LEU A 129 8.52 6.38 -10.28
CA LEU A 129 7.88 7.62 -10.76
C LEU A 129 7.98 8.75 -9.74
N LEU A 130 7.75 8.45 -8.46
CA LEU A 130 7.83 9.42 -7.38
C LEU A 130 9.25 9.89 -7.10
N THR A 131 10.25 9.01 -7.23
CA THR A 131 11.66 9.37 -7.10
C THR A 131 12.09 10.36 -8.19
N VAL A 132 11.65 10.13 -9.42
CA VAL A 132 11.86 11.08 -10.53
C VAL A 132 11.16 12.42 -10.24
N GLU A 133 9.90 12.39 -9.78
CA GLU A 133 9.17 13.61 -9.46
C GLU A 133 9.82 14.38 -8.30
N TRP A 134 10.25 13.68 -7.25
CA TRP A 134 10.97 14.25 -6.12
C TRP A 134 12.26 14.93 -6.55
N TYR A 135 13.06 14.28 -7.40
CA TYR A 135 14.30 14.86 -7.93
C TYR A 135 14.03 16.16 -8.70
N LEU A 136 13.00 16.18 -9.54
CA LEU A 136 12.60 17.35 -10.30
C LEU A 136 12.13 18.51 -9.41
N VAL A 137 11.36 18.21 -8.36
CA VAL A 137 10.89 19.19 -7.37
C VAL A 137 12.06 19.74 -6.56
N ARG A 138 13.02 18.92 -6.15
CA ARG A 138 14.11 19.31 -5.25
C ARG A 138 15.22 20.10 -5.93
N PHE A 139 15.62 19.67 -7.12
CA PHE A 139 16.82 20.18 -7.79
C PHE A 139 16.51 21.04 -9.00
N ARG A 140 15.49 20.67 -9.81
CA ARG A 140 15.18 21.39 -11.05
C ARG A 140 14.32 22.65 -10.82
N SER A 141 13.73 22.81 -9.63
CA SER A 141 13.01 24.04 -9.28
C SER A 141 13.93 25.19 -8.86
N LYS A 142 15.22 24.94 -8.64
CA LYS A 142 16.21 25.95 -8.23
C LYS A 142 16.99 26.57 -9.39
N ILE A 143 16.79 26.06 -10.61
CA ILE A 143 17.58 26.40 -11.82
C ILE A 143 16.74 27.26 -12.80
N VAL A 144 15.51 27.63 -12.43
CA VAL A 144 14.65 28.56 -13.17
C VAL A 144 14.28 29.72 -12.28
#